data_AF-A0A7C3V6H1-F1
#
_entry.id   AF-A0A7C3V6H1-F1
#
_cell.length_a   1.000
_cell.length_b   1.000
_cell.length_c   1.000
_cell.angle_alpha   90.00
_cell.angle_beta   90.00
_cell.angle_gamma   90.00
#
_symmetry.space_group_name_H-M   'P 1'
#
loop_
_entity.id
_entity.type
_entity.pdbx_description
1 polymer ?
#
loop_
_entity_poly.entity_id
_entity_poly.type
_entity_poly.pdbx_seq_one_letter_code
_entity_poly.pdbx_strand_id
1 'polypeptide(L)' 'HKCGYAYQDLSLKERYWYCPECKTWHNRDENAAINIYAEGFRVLREGISSLGVGNVRRTLSAVAVDTGIPCL' A
#
# COMPACT_ATOMS: atom_id res chain seq x y z
N HIS A 1 7.70 8.58 1.33
CA HIS A 1 6.82 9.30 0.40
C HIS A 1 5.53 8.53 0.21
N LYS A 2 4.40 9.10 0.64
CA LYS A 2 3.07 8.48 0.67
C LYS A 2 2.05 9.61 0.51
N CYS A 3 1.34 9.66 -0.62
CA CYS A 3 0.39 10.75 -0.86
C CYS A 3 -0.93 10.30 -1.50
N GLY A 4 -1.09 9.01 -1.84
CA GLY A 4 -2.31 8.50 -2.46
C GLY A 4 -2.58 9.02 -3.89
N TYR A 5 -1.64 9.73 -4.52
CA TYR A 5 -1.79 10.16 -5.92
C TYR A 5 -1.93 8.93 -6.83
N ALA A 6 -3.01 8.87 -7.61
CA ALA A 6 -3.25 7.83 -8.59
C ALA A 6 -2.70 8.24 -9.97
N TYR A 7 -1.68 7.53 -10.48
CA TYR A 7 -1.20 7.77 -11.85
C TYR A 7 -2.05 7.02 -12.87
N GLN A 8 -3.07 7.69 -13.42
CA GLN A 8 -4.07 7.10 -14.33
C GLN A 8 -3.50 6.51 -15.62
N ASP A 9 -2.46 7.13 -16.20
CA ASP A 9 -1.90 6.73 -17.50
C ASP A 9 -0.61 5.90 -17.40
N LEU A 10 -0.29 5.38 -16.21
CA LEU A 10 0.93 4.60 -15.99
C LEU A 10 0.88 3.26 -16.75
N SER A 11 1.75 3.10 -17.74
CA SER A 11 1.80 1.90 -18.58
C SER A 11 2.70 0.79 -17.99
N LEU A 12 2.51 -0.45 -18.48
CA LEU A 12 3.38 -1.58 -18.12
C LEU A 12 4.82 -1.46 -18.63
N LYS A 13 5.12 -0.52 -19.53
CA LYS A 13 6.49 -0.26 -20.00
C LYS A 13 7.22 0.72 -19.10
N GLU A 14 6.49 1.61 -18.43
CA GLU A 14 7.05 2.56 -17.47
C GLU A 14 7.36 1.83 -16.15
N ARG A 15 8.65 1.76 -15.81
CA ARG A 15 9.13 1.16 -14.55
C ARG A 15 9.36 2.18 -13.44
N TYR A 16 9.58 3.43 -13.83
CA TYR A 16 9.78 4.54 -12.91
C TYR A 16 8.92 5.71 -13.33
N TRP A 17 8.38 6.44 -12.36
CA TRP A 17 7.63 7.66 -12.60
C TRP A 17 7.85 8.67 -11.48
N TYR A 18 7.69 9.95 -11.80
CA TYR A 18 7.82 11.03 -10.83
C TYR A 18 6.44 11.44 -10.31
N CYS A 19 6.24 11.39 -9.00
CA CYS A 19 4.98 11.79 -8.40
C CYS A 19 4.88 13.31 -8.28
N PRO A 20 3.87 13.95 -8.89
CA PRO A 20 3.70 15.40 -8.80
C PRO A 20 3.26 15.85 -7.40
N GLU A 21 2.63 15.00 -6.59
CA GLU A 21 2.16 15.34 -5.25
C GLU A 21 3.29 15.25 -4.22
N CYS A 22 3.91 14.08 -4.10
CA CYS A 22 4.95 13.87 -3.09
C CYS A 22 6.37 14.16 -3.57
N LYS A 23 6.55 14.59 -4.83
CA LYS A 23 7.82 15.08 -5.39
C LYS A 23 8.96 14.07 -5.34
N THR A 24 8.66 12.78 -5.54
CA THR A 24 9.67 11.70 -5.54
C THR A 24 9.55 10.80 -6.75
N TRP A 25 10.63 10.08 -7.06
CA TRP A 25 10.63 9.01 -8.05
C TRP A 25 10.18 7.70 -7.40
N HIS A 26 9.26 7.00 -8.05
CA HIS A 26 8.77 5.71 -7.62
C HIS A 26 9.19 4.61 -8.58
N ASN A 27 9.58 3.46 -8.05
CA ASN A 27 9.63 2.21 -8.80
C ASN A 27 8.24 1.56 -8.80
N ARG A 28 7.71 1.25 -9.99
CA ARG A 28 6.37 0.69 -10.14
C ARG A 28 6.21 -0.67 -9.46
N ASP A 29 7.21 -1.54 -9.54
CA ASP A 29 7.11 -2.91 -9.01
C ASP A 29 7.15 -2.92 -7.48
N GLU A 30 7.99 -2.06 -6.88
CA GLU A 30 7.98 -1.83 -5.44
C GLU A 30 6.64 -1.23 -4.99
N ASN A 31 6.14 -0.22 -5.71
CA ASN A 31 4.85 0.40 -5.43
C ASN A 31 3.69 -0.61 -5.51
N ALA A 32 3.71 -1.48 -6.52
CA ALA A 32 2.73 -2.56 -6.69
C ALA A 32 2.77 -3.55 -5.52
N ALA A 33 3.96 -3.95 -5.06
CA ALA A 33 4.10 -4.85 -3.91
C ALA A 33 3.50 -4.23 -2.63
N ILE A 34 3.70 -2.93 -2.41
CA ILE A 34 3.10 -2.20 -1.28
C ILE A 34 1.58 -2.14 -1.43
N ASN A 35 1.06 -1.84 -2.63
CA ASN A 35 -0.38 -1.80 -2.89
C ASN A 35 -1.05 -3.15 -2.63
N ILE A 36 -0.46 -4.26 -3.10
CA ILE A 36 -0.97 -5.61 -2.86
C ILE A 36 -0.98 -5.95 -1.38
N TYR A 37 0.10 -5.62 -0.65
CA TYR A 37 0.17 -5.83 0.80
C TYR A 37 -0.94 -5.05 1.53
N ALA A 38 -1.11 -3.77 1.19
CA ALA A 38 -2.12 -2.91 1.80
C ALA A 38 -3.55 -3.43 1.56
N GLU A 39 -3.84 -3.89 0.34
CA GLU A 39 -5.15 -4.45 0.00
C GLU A 39 -5.41 -5.77 0.71
N GLY A 40 -4.42 -6.68 0.75
CA GLY A 40 -4.52 -7.92 1.51
C GLY A 40 -4.76 -7.66 3.00
N PHE A 41 -4.14 -6.61 3.55
CA PHE A 41 -4.39 -6.20 4.93
C PHE A 41 -5.80 -5.63 5.14
N ARG A 42 -6.32 -4.83 4.20
CA ARG A 42 -7.70 -4.32 4.23
C ARG A 42 -8.71 -5.46 4.25
N VAL A 43 -8.58 -6.42 3.32
CA VAL A 43 -9.45 -7.59 3.22
C VAL A 43 -9.42 -8.42 4.51
N LEU A 44 -8.24 -8.64 5.09
CA LEU A 44 -8.10 -9.35 6.36
C LEU A 44 -8.82 -8.63 7.52
N ARG A 45 -8.68 -7.30 7.61
CA ARG A 45 -9.38 -6.51 8.64
C ARG A 45 -10.89 -6.58 8.50
N GLU A 46 -11.40 -6.51 7.27
CA GLU A 46 -12.84 -6.63 7.00
C GLU A 46 -13.37 -8.01 7.37
N GLY A 47 -12.64 -9.08 7.02
CA GLY A 47 -12.99 -10.45 7.41
C GLY A 47 -12.96 -10.68 8.92
N ILE A 48 -12.01 -10.09 9.65
CA ILE A 48 -12.00 -10.16 11.12
C ILE A 48 -13.20 -9.43 11.70
N SER A 49 -13.52 -8.24 11.16
CA SER A 49 -14.65 -7.43 11.63
C SER A 49 -15.99 -8.14 11.44
N SER A 50 -16.16 -8.91 10.35
CA SER A 50 -17.40 -9.65 10.07
C SER A 50 -17.60 -10.88 10.95
N LEU A 51 -16.53 -11.48 11.48
CA LEU A 51 -16.60 -12.67 12.34
C LEU A 51 -16.83 -12.35 13.82
N GLY A 52 -16.87 -11.06 14.22
CA GLY A 52 -17.06 -10.65 15.61
C GLY A 52 -15.92 -11.09 16.56
N VAL A 53 -14.85 -11.66 16.01
CA VAL A 53 -13.63 -11.99 16.75
C VAL A 53 -12.93 -10.65 17.00
N GLY A 54 -12.79 -10.24 18.26
CA GLY A 54 -12.23 -8.95 18.65
C GLY A 54 -10.77 -8.71 18.23
N ASN A 55 -9.97 -8.04 19.07
CA ASN A 55 -8.61 -7.66 18.69
C ASN A 55 -7.66 -8.88 18.65
N VAL A 56 -7.54 -9.52 17.48
CA VAL A 56 -6.50 -10.52 17.21
C VAL A 56 -5.16 -9.80 17.16
N ARG A 57 -4.49 -9.71 18.32
CA ARG A 57 -3.14 -9.15 18.41
C ARG A 57 -2.21 -9.95 17.51
N ARG A 58 -1.83 -9.39 16.36
CA ARG A 58 -0.62 -9.83 15.67
C ARG A 58 0.57 -9.32 16.46
N THR A 59 1.40 -10.24 16.96
CA THR A 59 2.78 -9.94 17.30
C THR A 59 3.48 -9.47 16.01
N LEU A 60 3.67 -8.15 15.90
CA LEU A 60 4.36 -7.48 14.81
C LEU A 60 5.87 -7.79 14.86
N SER A 61 6.26 -8.96 14.38
CA SER A 61 7.67 -9.25 14.04
C SER A 61 7.86 -9.25 12.53
N ALA A 62 7.60 -8.09 11.93
CA ALA A 62 8.18 -7.63 10.68
C ALA A 62 7.92 -6.13 10.68
N VAL A 63 8.92 -5.37 11.15
CA VAL A 63 8.97 -3.91 11.32
C VAL A 63 7.90 -3.17 10.52
N ALA A 64 6.77 -2.85 11.17
CA ALA A 64 5.78 -1.93 10.62
C ALA A 64 6.32 -0.51 10.77
N VAL A 65 7.26 -0.14 9.89
CA VAL A 65 7.42 1.27 9.56
C VAL A 65 6.10 1.68 8.92
N ASP A 66 5.36 2.54 9.62
CA ASP A 66 4.26 3.37 9.14
C ASP A 66 3.93 3.10 7.66
N THR A 67 2.80 2.48 7.33
CA THR A 67 2.40 2.27 5.93
C THR A 67 1.25 3.20 5.60
N GLY A 68 1.46 4.52 5.74
CA GLY A 68 0.58 5.47 5.06
C GLY A 68 0.46 5.12 3.56
N ILE A 69 -0.67 5.50 2.96
CA ILE A 69 -1.09 5.02 1.64
C ILE A 69 -0.04 5.41 0.59
N PRO A 70 0.62 4.43 -0.07
CA PRO A 70 1.54 4.71 -1.18
C PRO A 70 0.82 5.47 -2.31
N CYS A 71 1.58 5.99 -3.27
CA CYS A 71 0.95 6.52 -4.49
C CYS A 71 0.23 5.37 -5.21
N LEU A 72 -0.97 5.63 -5.72
CA LEU A 72 -1.82 4.64 -6.38
C LEU A 72 -1.48 4.51 -7.88
#